data_AF-A0A945YSR3-F1
#
_entry.id   AF-A0A945YSR3-F1
#
_cell.length_a   1.000
_cell.length_b   1.000
_cell.length_c   1.000
_cell.angle_alpha   90.00
_cell.angle_beta   90.00
_cell.angle_gamma   90.00
#
_symmetry.space_group_name_H-M   'P 1'
#
loop_
_entity.id
_entity.type
_entity.pdbx_description
1 polymer ?
#
loop_
_entity_poly.entity_id
_entity_poly.type
_entity_poly.pdbx_seq_one_letter_code
_entity_poly.pdbx_strand_id
1 'polypeptide(L)'
;MSRLTIVLLLFLAFPTLNTTNAQPWTNLLPAEKIKTSELTLFDYQKAFNDYWTPKKVVNGFYINNGEKVKAGGWKQFKRWEWYWETRVNPTTGEFPSTSAFEQLRLIKSSNDNRSISGQWSSMGPSTSSGGYAGIGRLNCITFHPTDNNTMYVGSAAGGVWKTTDGGSNWVAQANEIEAIGISDIVVQATSGDDIVFIATGDRDHSDTYSVGILKSTDGGSTWTNTGLTYTAGQ
;
A
#
# COMPACT_ATOMS: atom_id res chain seq x y z
N MET A 1 -5.43 82.16 -10.71
CA MET A 1 -4.30 81.23 -11.00
C MET A 1 -4.39 80.10 -9.97
N SER A 2 -5.27 79.14 -10.26
CA SER A 2 -4.98 77.76 -10.71
C SER A 2 -4.79 76.79 -9.54
N ARG A 3 -5.91 76.15 -9.14
CA ARG A 3 -5.92 74.98 -8.25
C ARG A 3 -5.47 73.76 -9.05
N LEU A 4 -4.43 73.08 -8.59
CA LEU A 4 -3.89 71.87 -9.20
C LEU A 4 -4.66 70.66 -8.65
N THR A 5 -5.44 69.98 -9.50
CA THR A 5 -6.13 68.73 -9.15
C THR A 5 -5.20 67.56 -9.51
N ILE A 6 -4.72 66.83 -8.50
CA ILE A 6 -3.94 65.60 -8.69
C ILE A 6 -4.91 64.45 -8.94
N VAL A 7 -4.86 63.85 -10.13
CA VAL A 7 -5.60 62.63 -10.48
C VAL A 7 -4.72 61.43 -10.12
N LEU A 8 -5.15 60.65 -9.12
CA LEU A 8 -4.50 59.41 -8.71
C LEU A 8 -5.05 58.26 -9.55
N LEU A 9 -4.24 57.73 -10.49
CA LEU A 9 -4.56 56.55 -11.28
C LEU A 9 -4.28 55.28 -10.45
N LEU A 10 -5.34 54.64 -9.94
CA LEU A 10 -5.30 53.33 -9.31
C LEU A 10 -5.31 52.24 -10.40
N PHE A 11 -4.14 51.66 -10.69
CA PHE A 11 -4.03 50.42 -11.47
C PHE A 11 -4.43 49.23 -10.59
N LEU A 12 -5.66 48.73 -10.75
CA LEU A 12 -6.08 47.44 -10.22
C LEU A 12 -5.46 46.32 -11.07
N ALA A 13 -4.29 45.83 -10.66
CA ALA A 13 -3.75 44.58 -11.18
C ALA A 13 -4.56 43.42 -10.58
N PHE A 14 -5.45 42.82 -11.36
CA PHE A 14 -6.03 41.52 -11.02
C PHE A 14 -4.97 40.44 -11.26
N PRO A 15 -4.44 39.75 -10.23
CA PRO A 15 -3.63 38.57 -10.47
C PRO A 15 -4.58 37.48 -10.99
N THR A 16 -4.49 37.16 -12.27
CA THR A 16 -5.05 35.91 -12.78
C THR A 16 -4.29 34.77 -12.12
N LEU A 17 -4.92 34.14 -11.12
CA LEU A 17 -4.45 32.87 -10.56
C LEU A 17 -4.53 31.82 -11.66
N ASN A 18 -3.45 31.68 -12.43
CA ASN A 18 -3.27 30.54 -13.31
C ASN A 18 -3.06 29.32 -12.41
N THR A 19 -4.08 28.48 -12.30
CA THR A 19 -3.97 27.16 -11.69
C THR A 19 -3.08 26.30 -12.60
N THR A 20 -1.77 26.33 -12.37
CA THR A 20 -0.85 25.41 -13.01
C THR A 20 -1.07 24.02 -12.41
N ASN A 21 -1.94 23.24 -13.04
CA ASN A 21 -2.07 21.83 -12.69
C ASN A 21 -0.77 21.11 -13.07
N ALA A 22 -0.16 20.43 -12.09
CA ALA A 22 1.10 19.71 -12.24
C ALA A 22 1.05 18.61 -13.33
N GLN A 23 -0.15 18.23 -13.77
CA GLN A 23 -0.43 17.27 -14.81
C GLN A 23 -1.58 17.78 -15.71
N PRO A 24 -1.32 18.26 -16.94
CA PRO A 24 -2.35 18.94 -17.76
C PRO A 24 -3.58 18.09 -18.10
N TRP A 25 -3.45 16.76 -18.11
CA TRP A 25 -4.54 15.84 -18.40
C TRP A 25 -5.60 15.80 -17.30
N THR A 26 -5.28 16.21 -16.06
CA THR A 26 -6.25 16.22 -14.95
C THR A 26 -7.37 17.23 -15.16
N ASN A 27 -7.17 18.22 -16.04
CA ASN A 27 -8.23 19.16 -16.45
C ASN A 27 -9.37 18.49 -17.21
N LEU A 28 -9.16 17.28 -17.73
CA LEU A 28 -10.17 16.52 -18.47
C LEU A 28 -10.99 15.60 -17.56
N LEU A 29 -10.72 15.60 -16.25
CA LEU A 29 -11.51 14.83 -15.29
C LEU A 29 -12.91 15.47 -15.11
N PRO A 30 -13.96 14.65 -14.89
CA PRO A 30 -15.31 15.17 -14.66
C PRO A 30 -15.37 16.04 -13.40
N ALA A 31 -15.66 17.34 -13.57
CA ALA A 31 -15.65 18.32 -12.47
C ALA A 31 -16.64 17.99 -11.34
N GLU A 32 -17.81 17.43 -11.66
CA GLU A 32 -18.80 17.07 -10.64
C GLU A 32 -18.32 15.91 -9.76
N LYS A 33 -17.67 14.90 -10.36
CA LYS A 33 -17.10 13.76 -9.61
C LYS A 33 -15.87 14.15 -8.77
N ILE A 34 -15.13 15.18 -9.18
CA ILE A 34 -14.05 15.73 -8.35
C ILE A 34 -14.63 16.31 -7.05
N LYS A 35 -15.75 17.04 -7.11
CA LYS A 35 -16.38 17.64 -5.93
C LYS A 35 -16.93 16.58 -4.97
N THR A 36 -17.48 15.49 -5.50
CA THR A 36 -18.06 14.40 -4.70
C THR A 36 -17.06 13.33 -4.29
N SER A 37 -15.81 13.39 -4.78
CA SER A 37 -14.79 12.34 -4.58
C SER A 37 -15.21 10.96 -5.13
N GLU A 38 -15.97 10.96 -6.22
CA GLU A 38 -16.53 9.75 -6.86
C GLU A 38 -15.81 9.35 -8.16
N LEU A 39 -14.55 9.78 -8.32
CA LEU A 39 -13.77 9.43 -9.50
C LEU A 39 -13.43 7.93 -9.51
N THR A 40 -13.66 7.29 -10.66
CA THR A 40 -13.30 5.89 -10.89
C THR A 40 -12.00 5.79 -11.68
N LEU A 41 -11.34 4.62 -11.65
CA LEU A 41 -10.17 4.37 -12.50
C LEU A 41 -10.48 4.66 -13.98
N PHE A 42 -11.69 4.38 -14.43
CA PHE A 42 -12.12 4.63 -15.81
C PHE A 42 -12.18 6.12 -16.14
N ASP A 43 -12.61 6.97 -15.20
CA ASP A 43 -12.58 8.43 -15.38
C ASP A 43 -11.13 8.92 -15.57
N TYR A 44 -10.19 8.40 -14.75
CA TYR A 44 -8.77 8.71 -14.86
C TYR A 44 -8.16 8.21 -16.17
N GLN A 45 -8.44 6.97 -16.56
CA GLN A 45 -7.97 6.39 -17.83
C GLN A 45 -8.48 7.19 -19.03
N LYS A 46 -9.76 7.57 -19.03
CA LYS A 46 -10.34 8.37 -20.09
C LYS A 46 -9.65 9.73 -20.20
N ALA A 47 -9.56 10.48 -19.11
CA ALA A 47 -8.92 11.80 -19.11
C ALA A 47 -7.44 11.73 -19.54
N PHE A 48 -6.71 10.72 -19.05
CA PHE A 48 -5.31 10.50 -19.41
C PHE A 48 -5.15 10.14 -20.90
N ASN A 49 -5.95 9.22 -21.40
CA ASN A 49 -5.88 8.75 -22.79
C ASN A 49 -6.33 9.84 -23.77
N ASP A 50 -7.36 10.62 -23.44
CA ASP A 50 -7.80 11.75 -24.26
C ASP A 50 -6.67 12.78 -24.45
N TYR A 51 -5.87 13.01 -23.40
CA TYR A 51 -4.74 13.93 -23.48
C TYR A 51 -3.51 13.35 -24.20
N TRP A 52 -3.13 12.11 -23.93
CA TRP A 52 -1.86 11.54 -24.38
C TRP A 52 -1.92 10.76 -25.70
N THR A 53 -3.07 10.15 -26.04
CA THR A 53 -3.22 9.36 -27.28
C THR A 53 -2.90 10.17 -28.54
N PRO A 54 -3.39 11.42 -28.71
CA PRO A 54 -3.07 12.23 -29.89
C PRO A 54 -1.57 12.54 -30.03
N LYS A 55 -0.83 12.53 -28.92
CA LYS A 55 0.61 12.80 -28.88
C LYS A 55 1.45 11.57 -29.24
N LYS A 56 0.85 10.38 -29.39
CA LYS A 56 1.53 9.12 -29.75
C LYS A 56 2.75 8.85 -28.87
N VAL A 57 2.56 8.94 -27.55
CA VAL A 57 3.64 8.72 -26.58
C VAL A 57 4.14 7.28 -26.66
N VAL A 58 5.46 7.09 -26.78
CA VAL A 58 6.13 5.80 -26.73
C VAL A 58 7.20 5.85 -25.64
N ASN A 59 7.17 4.91 -24.70
CA ASN A 59 8.13 4.82 -23.59
C ASN A 59 8.34 6.13 -22.81
N GLY A 60 7.29 6.94 -22.68
CA GLY A 60 7.30 8.23 -21.98
C GLY A 60 7.88 9.41 -22.78
N PHE A 61 7.95 9.30 -24.11
CA PHE A 61 8.38 10.37 -25.01
C PHE A 61 7.43 10.52 -26.20
N TYR A 62 7.32 11.73 -26.75
CA TYR A 62 6.59 12.00 -27.98
C TYR A 62 7.35 12.98 -28.87
N ILE A 63 6.94 13.11 -30.13
CA ILE A 63 7.51 14.07 -31.06
C ILE A 63 6.64 15.33 -31.10
N ASN A 64 7.25 16.48 -30.90
CA ASN A 64 6.63 17.79 -31.04
C ASN A 64 7.49 18.64 -31.96
N ASN A 65 6.96 19.08 -33.10
CA ASN A 65 7.68 19.87 -34.10
C ASN A 65 9.06 19.30 -34.50
N GLY A 66 9.17 17.97 -34.62
CA GLY A 66 10.41 17.27 -34.96
C GLY A 66 11.34 16.99 -33.78
N GLU A 67 11.05 17.51 -32.59
CA GLU A 67 11.85 17.30 -31.40
C GLU A 67 11.28 16.21 -30.49
N LYS A 68 12.16 15.42 -29.88
CA LYS A 68 11.79 14.41 -28.89
C LYS A 68 11.56 15.06 -27.53
N VAL A 69 10.31 15.08 -27.08
CA VAL A 69 9.90 15.68 -25.81
C VAL A 69 9.50 14.61 -24.81
N LYS A 70 9.86 14.82 -23.53
CA LYS A 70 9.46 13.94 -22.43
C LYS A 70 7.98 14.13 -22.11
N ALA A 71 7.23 13.03 -22.04
CA ALA A 71 5.86 13.01 -21.53
C ALA A 71 5.90 13.00 -20.00
N GLY A 72 5.97 14.20 -19.39
CA GLY A 72 6.00 14.35 -17.94
C GLY A 72 4.79 13.70 -17.27
N GLY A 73 5.02 12.86 -16.26
CA GLY A 73 3.96 12.15 -15.52
C GLY A 73 3.37 10.91 -16.21
N TRP A 74 3.68 10.67 -17.49
CA TRP A 74 3.11 9.54 -18.22
C TRP A 74 3.51 8.19 -17.62
N LYS A 75 4.80 8.00 -17.32
CA LYS A 75 5.29 6.73 -16.74
C LYS A 75 4.74 6.50 -15.33
N GLN A 76 4.61 7.57 -14.55
CA GLN A 76 4.05 7.55 -13.20
C GLN A 76 2.59 7.11 -13.25
N PHE A 77 1.79 7.72 -14.14
CA PHE A 77 0.40 7.31 -14.34
C PHE A 77 0.29 5.86 -14.79
N LYS A 78 1.06 5.41 -15.79
CA LYS A 78 1.00 4.01 -16.26
C LYS A 78 1.34 2.99 -15.17
N ARG A 79 2.27 3.33 -14.25
CA ARG A 79 2.58 2.48 -13.08
C ARG A 79 1.41 2.45 -12.09
N TRP A 80 0.81 3.60 -11.82
CA TRP A 80 -0.36 3.72 -10.95
C TRP A 80 -1.58 3.00 -11.53
N GLU A 81 -1.83 3.15 -12.83
CA GLU A 81 -2.90 2.45 -13.56
C GLU A 81 -2.72 0.95 -13.50
N TRP A 82 -1.52 0.43 -13.79
CA TRP A 82 -1.22 -1.00 -13.67
C TRP A 82 -1.45 -1.53 -12.25
N TYR A 83 -1.11 -0.74 -11.24
CA TYR A 83 -1.39 -1.12 -9.86
C TYR A 83 -2.91 -1.22 -9.60
N TRP A 84 -3.70 -0.28 -10.11
CA TRP A 84 -5.13 -0.24 -9.83
C TRP A 84 -5.99 -1.12 -10.75
N GLU A 85 -5.54 -1.49 -11.94
CA GLU A 85 -6.34 -2.23 -12.93
C GLU A 85 -6.92 -3.54 -12.38
N THR A 86 -6.20 -4.21 -11.46
CA THR A 86 -6.64 -5.46 -10.83
C THR A 86 -7.29 -5.26 -9.46
N ARG A 87 -7.49 -4.02 -9.01
CA ARG A 87 -7.89 -3.66 -7.63
C ARG A 87 -9.15 -2.79 -7.56
N VAL A 88 -9.77 -2.50 -8.69
CA VAL A 88 -11.05 -1.78 -8.77
C VAL A 88 -12.18 -2.72 -9.15
N ASN A 89 -13.41 -2.27 -8.98
CA ASN A 89 -14.56 -2.99 -9.52
C ASN A 89 -14.40 -3.15 -11.04
N PRO A 90 -14.40 -4.37 -11.60
CA PRO A 90 -14.11 -4.60 -13.02
C PRO A 90 -15.18 -4.02 -13.96
N THR A 91 -16.40 -3.80 -13.46
CA THR A 91 -17.51 -3.27 -14.24
C THR A 91 -17.62 -1.75 -14.13
N THR A 92 -17.42 -1.18 -12.94
CA THR A 92 -17.63 0.25 -12.68
C THR A 92 -16.33 1.06 -12.63
N GLY A 93 -15.18 0.41 -12.41
CA GLY A 93 -13.88 1.04 -12.19
C GLY A 93 -13.76 1.71 -10.82
N GLU A 94 -14.75 1.54 -9.94
CA GLU A 94 -14.77 2.15 -8.61
C GLU A 94 -13.64 1.62 -7.74
N PHE A 95 -12.97 2.53 -7.03
CA PHE A 95 -11.98 2.16 -6.04
C PHE A 95 -12.65 1.47 -4.85
N PRO A 96 -11.94 0.55 -4.19
CA PRO A 96 -12.47 -0.13 -3.03
C PRO A 96 -12.76 0.89 -1.92
N SER A 97 -13.98 0.86 -1.38
CA SER A 97 -14.39 1.67 -0.24
C SER A 97 -13.97 1.07 1.11
N THR A 98 -13.48 -0.16 1.09
CA THR A 98 -13.09 -0.95 2.26
C THR A 98 -11.61 -1.29 2.22
N SER A 99 -10.99 -1.37 3.39
CA SER A 99 -9.59 -1.80 3.52
C SER A 99 -9.42 -3.26 3.07
N ALA A 100 -8.18 -3.65 2.80
CA ALA A 100 -7.83 -5.06 2.55
C ALA A 100 -8.31 -5.96 3.72
N PHE A 101 -8.23 -5.48 4.98
CA PHE A 101 -8.75 -6.18 6.15
C PHE A 101 -10.22 -6.52 6.01
N GLU A 102 -11.01 -5.51 5.67
CA GLU A 102 -12.44 -5.64 5.67
C GLU A 102 -12.87 -6.53 4.51
N GLN A 103 -12.18 -6.46 3.37
CA GLN A 103 -12.37 -7.42 2.29
C GLN A 103 -11.99 -8.85 2.70
N LEU A 104 -10.84 -9.05 3.37
CA LEU A 104 -10.43 -10.37 3.87
C LEU A 104 -11.44 -10.91 4.89
N ARG A 105 -11.91 -10.06 5.81
CA ARG A 105 -12.94 -10.38 6.80
C ARG A 105 -14.24 -10.77 6.12
N LEU A 106 -14.66 -10.02 5.09
CA LEU A 106 -15.85 -10.31 4.30
C LEU A 106 -15.73 -11.65 3.57
N ILE A 107 -14.59 -11.92 2.91
CA ILE A 107 -14.31 -13.21 2.25
C ILE A 107 -14.37 -14.36 3.26
N LYS A 108 -13.76 -14.21 4.44
CA LYS A 108 -13.84 -15.23 5.50
C LYS A 108 -15.26 -15.42 6.05
N SER A 109 -16.02 -14.34 6.16
CA SER A 109 -17.41 -14.39 6.64
C SER A 109 -18.39 -14.89 5.57
N SER A 110 -18.01 -14.83 4.30
CA SER A 110 -18.80 -15.35 3.21
C SER A 110 -18.81 -16.88 3.33
N ASN A 111 -20.00 -17.44 3.55
CA ASN A 111 -20.26 -18.88 3.60
C ASN A 111 -20.14 -19.52 2.21
N ASP A 112 -19.00 -19.33 1.55
CA ASP A 112 -18.64 -20.16 0.43
C ASP A 112 -18.23 -21.52 1.01
N ASN A 113 -18.89 -22.61 0.58
CA ASN A 113 -18.55 -24.00 0.91
C ASN A 113 -17.16 -24.43 0.35
N ARG A 114 -16.19 -23.53 0.32
CA ARG A 114 -14.82 -23.80 -0.07
C ARG A 114 -14.11 -24.39 1.14
N SER A 115 -13.70 -25.65 1.01
CA SER A 115 -12.82 -26.27 2.00
C SER A 115 -11.49 -25.52 2.00
N ILE A 116 -11.17 -24.84 3.10
CA ILE A 116 -9.80 -24.39 3.37
C ILE A 116 -8.89 -25.56 3.76
N SER A 117 -9.48 -26.73 4.03
CA SER A 117 -8.73 -27.92 4.43
C SER A 117 -8.06 -28.53 3.21
N GLY A 118 -6.73 -28.49 3.23
CA GLY A 118 -5.83 -29.08 2.25
C GLY A 118 -4.55 -29.51 2.95
N GLN A 119 -3.91 -30.57 2.45
CA GLN A 119 -2.60 -30.99 2.93
C GLN A 119 -1.54 -30.17 2.17
N TRP A 120 -1.11 -29.06 2.78
CA TRP A 120 -0.09 -28.19 2.23
C TRP A 120 1.30 -28.63 2.69
N SER A 121 2.25 -28.72 1.75
CA SER A 121 3.65 -28.97 2.05
C SER A 121 4.53 -27.95 1.33
N SER A 122 5.63 -27.55 1.98
CA SER A 122 6.62 -26.67 1.38
C SER A 122 7.42 -27.43 0.32
N MET A 123 7.51 -26.87 -0.88
CA MET A 123 8.32 -27.39 -1.98
C MET A 123 9.74 -26.78 -2.02
N GLY A 124 10.07 -25.94 -1.04
CA GLY A 124 11.35 -25.22 -0.97
C GLY A 124 11.38 -23.91 -1.77
N PRO A 125 12.57 -23.30 -1.91
CA PRO A 125 13.89 -23.82 -1.50
C PRO A 125 14.06 -23.89 0.01
N SER A 126 14.64 -25.00 0.52
CA SER A 126 14.96 -25.21 1.94
C SER A 126 16.46 -25.05 2.26
N THR A 127 17.27 -24.78 1.25
CA THR A 127 18.71 -24.54 1.37
C THR A 127 19.13 -23.39 0.45
N SER A 128 20.18 -22.66 0.83
CA SER A 128 20.85 -21.69 -0.04
C SER A 128 22.34 -21.65 0.27
N SER A 129 23.14 -21.02 -0.60
CA SER A 129 24.55 -20.72 -0.34
C SER A 129 24.77 -19.68 0.76
N GLY A 130 23.69 -19.09 1.31
CA GLY A 130 23.74 -18.11 2.38
C GLY A 130 24.07 -16.68 1.90
N GLY A 131 24.33 -15.81 2.87
CA GLY A 131 24.61 -14.39 2.61
C GLY A 131 23.40 -13.66 2.02
N TYR A 132 23.66 -12.76 1.06
CA TYR A 132 22.61 -11.98 0.39
C TYR A 132 21.64 -12.85 -0.43
N ALA A 133 22.07 -14.04 -0.86
CA ALA A 133 21.26 -15.01 -1.59
C ALA A 133 20.60 -16.05 -0.66
N GLY A 134 20.34 -15.67 0.59
CA GLY A 134 19.66 -16.51 1.59
C GLY A 134 18.26 -16.98 1.17
N ILE A 135 17.62 -17.78 2.03
CA ILE A 135 16.25 -18.32 1.80
C ILE A 135 15.17 -17.29 2.18
N GLY A 136 15.56 -16.20 2.85
CA GLY A 136 14.67 -15.12 3.24
C GLY A 136 15.38 -14.13 4.14
N ARG A 137 14.78 -12.94 4.31
CA ARG A 137 15.25 -11.90 5.23
C ARG A 137 14.38 -11.86 6.48
N LEU A 138 15.04 -11.91 7.64
CA LEU A 138 14.43 -11.59 8.92
C LEU A 138 14.73 -10.13 9.27
N ASN A 139 13.70 -9.41 9.68
CA ASN A 139 13.81 -8.03 10.13
C ASN A 139 14.00 -7.96 11.65
N CYS A 140 13.39 -8.89 12.40
CA CYS A 140 13.46 -8.88 13.86
C CYS A 140 13.40 -10.29 14.47
N ILE A 141 13.88 -10.38 15.71
CA ILE A 141 13.76 -11.52 16.62
C ILE A 141 13.37 -11.01 18.01
N THR A 142 12.48 -11.73 18.69
CA THR A 142 12.00 -11.41 20.02
C THR A 142 11.95 -12.65 20.87
N PHE A 143 12.54 -12.59 22.05
CA PHE A 143 12.52 -13.67 23.04
C PHE A 143 11.33 -13.50 23.96
N HIS A 144 10.71 -14.60 24.35
CA HIS A 144 9.67 -14.56 25.38
C HIS A 144 10.30 -14.16 26.72
N PRO A 145 9.68 -13.25 27.50
CA PRO A 145 10.33 -12.66 28.67
C PRO A 145 10.50 -13.62 29.85
N THR A 146 9.79 -14.75 29.86
CA THR A 146 9.83 -15.73 30.96
C THR A 146 10.04 -17.19 30.52
N ASP A 147 10.14 -17.46 29.21
CA ASP A 147 10.34 -18.81 28.68
C ASP A 147 11.46 -18.79 27.64
N ASN A 148 12.59 -19.42 27.98
CA ASN A 148 13.78 -19.42 27.12
C ASN A 148 13.62 -20.26 25.85
N ASN A 149 12.59 -21.12 25.77
CA ASN A 149 12.34 -21.94 24.59
C ASN A 149 11.43 -21.24 23.58
N THR A 150 10.74 -20.17 24.00
CA THR A 150 9.77 -19.47 23.15
C THR A 150 10.40 -18.22 22.54
N MET A 151 10.37 -18.15 21.21
CA MET A 151 10.86 -17.00 20.45
C MET A 151 9.96 -16.72 19.25
N TYR A 152 9.97 -15.48 18.81
CA TYR A 152 9.25 -14.99 17.65
C TYR A 152 10.24 -14.35 16.67
N VAL A 153 10.03 -14.52 15.37
CA VAL A 153 10.77 -13.81 14.33
C VAL A 153 9.81 -13.17 13.34
N GLY A 154 10.17 -11.98 12.88
CA GLY A 154 9.47 -11.24 11.83
C GLY A 154 10.31 -11.20 10.57
N SER A 155 9.69 -11.43 9.43
CA SER A 155 10.36 -11.40 8.13
C SER A 155 9.85 -10.27 7.23
N ALA A 156 10.66 -9.87 6.25
CA ALA A 156 10.35 -8.76 5.36
C ALA A 156 9.09 -8.99 4.50
N ALA A 157 8.84 -10.24 4.10
CA ALA A 157 7.72 -10.62 3.24
C ALA A 157 7.27 -12.08 3.46
N GLY A 158 7.52 -12.66 4.63
CA GLY A 158 7.23 -14.08 4.94
C GLY A 158 6.45 -14.28 6.25
N GLY A 159 5.95 -13.21 6.87
CA GLY A 159 5.14 -13.23 8.08
C GLY A 159 5.92 -13.32 9.39
N VAL A 160 5.16 -13.60 10.45
CA VAL A 160 5.60 -13.90 11.81
C VAL A 160 5.76 -15.41 11.96
N TRP A 161 6.83 -15.84 12.62
CA TRP A 161 7.06 -17.23 12.98
C TRP A 161 7.33 -17.35 14.47
N LYS A 162 6.88 -18.45 15.07
CA LYS A 162 7.07 -18.77 16.49
C LYS A 162 7.75 -20.13 16.63
N THR A 163 8.65 -20.23 17.60
CA THR A 163 9.16 -21.50 18.13
C THR A 163 8.81 -21.60 19.61
N THR A 164 8.67 -22.82 20.11
CA THR A 164 8.50 -23.15 21.53
C THR A 164 9.48 -24.23 21.98
N ASP A 165 10.48 -24.54 21.16
CA ASP A 165 11.47 -25.61 21.37
C ASP A 165 12.91 -25.11 21.17
N GLY A 166 13.14 -23.84 21.48
CA GLY A 166 14.46 -23.22 21.41
C GLY A 166 14.97 -23.00 19.98
N GLY A 167 14.06 -22.97 19.00
CA GLY A 167 14.39 -22.73 17.59
C GLY A 167 14.64 -23.99 16.76
N SER A 168 14.35 -25.17 17.30
CA SER A 168 14.47 -26.44 16.57
C SER A 168 13.38 -26.55 15.50
N ASN A 169 12.18 -26.05 15.79
CA ASN A 169 11.06 -25.96 14.85
C ASN A 169 10.42 -24.58 14.90
N TRP A 170 9.91 -24.12 13.75
CA TRP A 170 9.24 -22.83 13.59
C TRP A 170 7.88 -23.02 12.92
N VAL A 171 6.85 -22.39 13.49
CA VAL A 171 5.47 -22.42 12.99
C VAL A 171 5.07 -21.01 12.57
N ALA A 172 4.59 -20.87 11.34
CA ALA A 172 4.06 -19.61 10.84
C ALA A 172 2.81 -19.20 11.63
N GLN A 173 2.80 -17.96 12.13
CA GLN A 173 1.71 -17.34 12.89
C GLN A 173 0.94 -16.30 12.05
N ALA A 174 1.28 -16.16 10.77
CA ALA A 174 0.79 -15.13 9.87
C ALA A 174 -0.21 -15.64 8.82
N ASN A 175 -0.93 -16.72 9.13
CA ASN A 175 -1.78 -17.39 8.12
C ASN A 175 -2.92 -16.50 7.61
N GLU A 176 -3.22 -15.37 8.26
CA GLU A 176 -4.35 -14.53 7.89
C GLU A 176 -4.20 -13.02 8.16
N ILE A 177 -3.00 -12.47 7.98
CA ILE A 177 -2.73 -11.03 8.12
C ILE A 177 -2.65 -10.34 6.74
N GLU A 178 -3.09 -9.08 6.67
CA GLU A 178 -3.16 -8.31 5.39
C GLU A 178 -1.80 -7.96 4.80
N ALA A 179 -0.81 -7.78 5.67
CA ALA A 179 0.55 -7.46 5.31
C ALA A 179 1.48 -8.47 5.98
N ILE A 180 2.19 -9.24 5.16
CA ILE A 180 3.08 -10.31 5.62
C ILE A 180 4.49 -9.80 5.94
N GLY A 181 4.79 -8.52 5.72
CA GLY A 181 6.01 -7.92 6.23
C GLY A 181 5.86 -7.59 7.70
N ILE A 182 6.89 -7.91 8.48
CA ILE A 182 6.95 -7.66 9.90
C ILE A 182 8.23 -6.89 10.18
N SER A 183 8.08 -5.70 10.73
CA SER A 183 9.18 -4.81 11.09
C SER A 183 9.64 -5.00 12.53
N ASP A 184 8.70 -5.29 13.44
CA ASP A 184 9.00 -5.46 14.86
C ASP A 184 7.93 -6.30 15.56
N ILE A 185 8.31 -6.92 16.68
CA ILE A 185 7.45 -7.79 17.49
C ILE A 185 7.68 -7.43 18.97
N VAL A 186 6.60 -7.32 19.73
CA VAL A 186 6.65 -7.18 21.20
C VAL A 186 5.77 -8.23 21.83
N VAL A 187 6.31 -8.93 22.82
CA VAL A 187 5.61 -9.98 23.56
C VAL A 187 5.47 -9.55 25.02
N GLN A 188 4.23 -9.58 25.51
CA GLN A 188 3.92 -9.43 26.92
C GLN A 188 3.43 -10.80 27.45
N ALA A 189 4.24 -11.43 28.29
CA ALA A 189 3.83 -12.64 28.99
C ALA A 189 2.67 -12.35 29.94
N THR A 190 1.71 -13.26 29.97
CA THR A 190 0.60 -13.22 30.94
C THR A 190 0.55 -14.53 31.73
N SER A 191 -0.39 -14.64 32.68
CA SER A 191 -0.67 -15.92 33.35
C SER A 191 -1.48 -16.89 32.48
N GLY A 192 -2.05 -16.40 31.37
CA GLY A 192 -2.76 -17.19 30.36
C GLY A 192 -2.02 -17.09 29.03
N ASP A 193 -2.74 -16.84 27.95
CA ASP A 193 -2.13 -16.65 26.64
C ASP A 193 -1.38 -15.31 26.55
N ASP A 194 -0.26 -15.30 25.84
CA ASP A 194 0.55 -14.10 25.67
C ASP A 194 -0.17 -13.05 24.82
N ILE A 195 0.08 -11.80 25.15
CA ILE A 195 -0.32 -10.67 24.32
C ILE A 195 0.86 -10.33 23.42
N VAL A 196 0.64 -10.37 22.10
CA VAL A 196 1.67 -10.09 21.11
C VAL A 196 1.23 -8.91 20.25
N PHE A 197 2.14 -7.96 20.04
CA PHE A 197 1.97 -6.86 19.09
C PHE A 197 2.97 -7.01 17.95
N ILE A 198 2.54 -6.71 16.73
CA ILE A 198 3.41 -6.69 15.55
C ILE A 198 3.28 -5.39 14.80
N ALA A 199 4.41 -4.82 14.41
CA ALA A 199 4.47 -3.72 13.45
C ALA A 199 4.58 -4.30 12.05
N THR A 200 3.56 -4.08 11.22
CA THR A 200 3.53 -4.61 9.85
C THR A 200 4.33 -3.73 8.89
N GLY A 201 4.70 -4.31 7.75
CA GLY A 201 5.53 -3.70 6.72
C GLY A 201 6.99 -4.07 6.85
N ASP A 202 7.76 -3.60 5.89
CA ASP A 202 9.18 -3.86 5.79
C ASP A 202 9.98 -2.59 6.07
N ARG A 203 10.51 -2.45 7.29
CA ARG A 203 11.24 -1.25 7.72
C ARG A 203 12.55 -1.02 6.98
N ASP A 204 13.23 -2.10 6.61
CA ASP A 204 14.59 -2.03 6.07
C ASP A 204 14.61 -1.99 4.53
N HIS A 205 13.45 -2.19 3.88
CA HIS A 205 13.29 -1.99 2.45
C HIS A 205 11.87 -1.52 2.10
N SER A 206 11.37 -1.85 0.91
CA SER A 206 10.00 -1.53 0.49
C SER A 206 9.35 -2.74 -0.16
N ASP A 207 9.68 -3.93 0.37
CA ASP A 207 9.19 -5.20 -0.16
C ASP A 207 7.70 -5.39 0.14
N THR A 208 7.21 -4.84 1.26
CA THR A 208 5.80 -4.89 1.67
C THR A 208 5.33 -3.59 2.33
N TYR A 209 4.06 -3.25 2.11
CA TYR A 209 3.39 -2.13 2.75
C TYR A 209 3.01 -2.45 4.21
N SER A 210 2.84 -1.41 5.02
CA SER A 210 2.30 -1.53 6.38
C SER A 210 0.78 -1.32 6.39
N VAL A 211 0.08 -2.07 7.23
CA VAL A 211 -1.31 -1.81 7.64
C VAL A 211 -1.39 -1.27 9.07
N GLY A 212 -0.23 -0.97 9.67
CA GLY A 212 -0.12 -0.48 11.04
C GLY A 212 0.22 -1.58 12.03
N ILE A 213 -0.34 -1.48 13.25
CA ILE A 213 -0.05 -2.40 14.35
C ILE A 213 -1.18 -3.39 14.51
N LEU A 214 -0.83 -4.68 14.53
CA LEU A 214 -1.76 -5.76 14.86
C LEU A 214 -1.49 -6.28 16.27
N LYS A 215 -2.55 -6.77 16.92
CA LYS A 215 -2.53 -7.35 18.26
C LYS A 215 -3.11 -8.75 18.24
N SER A 216 -2.44 -9.66 18.93
CA SER A 216 -2.92 -10.98 19.33
C SER A 216 -3.07 -11.04 20.85
N THR A 217 -4.07 -11.78 21.31
CA THR A 217 -4.29 -12.13 22.73
C THR A 217 -4.26 -13.64 22.96
N ASP A 218 -3.77 -14.39 21.99
CA ASP A 218 -3.71 -15.86 21.95
C ASP A 218 -2.33 -16.35 21.49
N GLY A 219 -1.28 -15.62 21.88
CA GLY A 219 0.12 -15.98 21.62
C GLY A 219 0.56 -15.92 20.16
N GLY A 220 -0.18 -15.24 19.29
CA GLY A 220 0.08 -15.06 17.87
C GLY A 220 -0.82 -15.89 16.94
N SER A 221 -1.77 -16.65 17.48
CA SER A 221 -2.62 -17.54 16.68
C SER A 221 -3.64 -16.77 15.84
N THR A 222 -4.20 -15.68 16.39
CA THR A 222 -5.10 -14.77 15.69
C THR A 222 -4.70 -13.30 15.91
N TRP A 223 -5.02 -12.46 14.93
CA TRP A 223 -4.62 -11.05 14.91
C TRP A 223 -5.80 -10.14 14.69
N THR A 224 -5.78 -9.01 15.38
CA THR A 224 -6.78 -7.94 15.29
C THR A 224 -6.09 -6.60 15.08
N ASN A 225 -6.73 -5.71 14.32
CA ASN A 225 -6.25 -4.34 14.15
C ASN A 225 -6.28 -3.57 15.48
N THR A 226 -5.26 -2.76 15.71
CA THR A 226 -5.28 -1.77 16.80
C THR A 226 -5.90 -0.46 16.34
N GLY A 227 -5.82 0.60 17.17
CA GLY A 227 -6.18 1.96 16.74
C GLY A 227 -5.17 2.62 15.79
N LEU A 228 -4.00 2.00 15.57
CA LEU A 228 -2.97 2.48 14.65
C LEU A 228 -3.06 1.66 13.36
N THR A 229 -3.94 2.06 12.45
CA THR A 229 -4.18 1.40 11.17
C THR A 229 -3.84 2.30 9.99
N TYR A 230 -3.28 1.70 8.94
CA TYR A 230 -3.00 2.35 7.67
C TYR A 230 -3.72 1.62 6.54
N THR A 231 -4.17 2.35 5.53
CA THR A 231 -4.72 1.73 4.33
C THR A 231 -3.57 1.23 3.46
N ALA A 232 -3.54 -0.06 3.13
CA ALA A 232 -2.55 -0.62 2.22
C ALA A 232 -2.60 0.11 0.86
N GLY A 233 -1.52 0.79 0.48
CA GLY A 233 -1.43 1.55 -0.77
C GLY A 233 -1.25 3.07 -0.64
N GLN A 234 -0.87 3.57 0.54
CA GLN A 234 -0.22 4.88 0.70
C GLN A 234 1.29 4.72 0.81
#